data_AF-A0A7Z0M9U9-F1
#
_entry.id   AF-A0A7Z0M9U9-F1
#
_cell.length_a   1.000
_cell.length_b   1.000
_cell.length_c   1.000
_cell.angle_alpha   90.00
_cell.angle_beta   90.00
_cell.angle_gamma   90.00
#
_symmetry.space_group_name_H-M   'P 1'
#
loop_
_entity.id
_entity.type
_entity.pdbx_description
1 polymer ?
#
loop_
_entity_poly.entity_id
_entity_poly.type
_entity_poly.pdbx_seq_one_letter_code
_entity_poly.pdbx_strand_id
1 'polypeptide(L)'
;MFALNFLYSLLATVIGGCFLALLLFWLKENIFPLPNIAGCWYFQMRSVNTAYSPYKGMTLGYVAMLWREGSRIEGTVEKIYENSSTGERSFEEKNRTRGVAKGFIEKKYFSKDSVFLHVVENGHGRESTNFYELVVTSDKEMVGSFTSMVASQDGEVRWQRDKPWAKHDVD
;
A
#
# COMPACT_ATOMS: atom_id res chain seq x y z
N MET A 1 -23.27 4.70 56.30
CA MET A 1 -23.70 5.41 55.07
C MET A 1 -22.53 5.75 54.16
N PHE A 2 -21.44 6.36 54.66
CA PHE A 2 -20.26 6.71 53.85
C PHE A 2 -19.59 5.53 53.12
N ALA A 3 -19.30 4.43 53.83
CA ALA A 3 -18.66 3.26 53.22
C ALA A 3 -19.51 2.60 52.12
N LEU A 4 -20.83 2.60 52.28
CA LEU A 4 -21.75 2.03 51.30
C LEU A 4 -21.82 2.90 50.03
N ASN A 5 -21.94 4.23 50.20
CA ASN A 5 -21.88 5.18 49.08
C ASN A 5 -20.54 5.11 48.35
N PHE A 6 -19.44 5.01 49.08
CA PHE A 6 -18.11 4.83 48.50
C PHE A 6 -18.03 3.55 47.65
N LEU A 7 -18.54 2.43 48.17
CA LEU A 7 -18.56 1.15 47.44
C LEU A 7 -19.43 1.22 46.17
N TYR A 8 -20.59 1.87 46.22
CA TYR A 8 -21.43 2.09 45.05
C TYR A 8 -20.73 2.95 43.99
N SER A 9 -20.11 4.07 44.39
CA SER A 9 -19.37 4.92 43.46
C SER A 9 -18.17 4.19 42.84
N LEU A 10 -17.46 3.40 43.63
CA LEU A 10 -16.35 2.57 43.14
C LEU A 10 -16.84 1.55 42.10
N LEU A 11 -17.88 0.78 42.43
CA LEU A 11 -18.46 -0.21 41.52
C LEU A 11 -18.98 0.42 40.23
N ALA A 12 -19.70 1.55 40.34
CA ALA A 12 -20.19 2.28 39.17
C ALA A 12 -19.05 2.74 38.26
N THR A 13 -17.95 3.24 38.84
CA THR A 13 -16.76 3.68 38.07
C THR A 13 -16.08 2.51 37.39
N VAL A 14 -15.89 1.38 38.09
CA VAL A 14 -15.28 0.16 37.52
C VAL A 14 -16.14 -0.39 36.38
N ILE A 15 -17.46 -0.51 36.58
CA ILE A 15 -18.39 -0.99 35.56
C ILE A 15 -18.40 -0.04 34.36
N GLY A 16 -18.41 1.28 34.59
CA GLY A 16 -18.35 2.28 33.53
C GLY A 16 -17.07 2.18 32.71
N GLY A 17 -15.92 1.99 33.37
CA GLY A 17 -14.64 1.76 32.70
C GLY A 17 -14.62 0.48 31.86
N CYS A 18 -15.13 -0.63 32.40
CA CYS A 18 -15.25 -1.89 31.67
C CYS A 18 -16.17 -1.74 30.44
N PHE A 19 -17.31 -1.08 30.59
CA PHE A 19 -18.24 -0.86 29.49
C PHE A 19 -17.62 0.01 28.38
N LEU A 20 -16.93 1.09 28.76
CA LEU A 20 -16.23 1.95 27.79
C LEU A 20 -15.13 1.17 27.05
N ALA A 21 -14.36 0.35 27.76
CA ALA A 21 -13.34 -0.49 27.14
C ALA A 21 -13.93 -1.48 26.13
N LEU A 22 -15.05 -2.15 26.48
CA LEU A 22 -15.76 -3.04 25.58
C LEU A 22 -16.32 -2.31 24.36
N LEU A 23 -16.88 -1.11 24.55
CA LEU A 23 -17.38 -0.28 23.46
C LEU A 23 -16.27 0.12 22.50
N LEU A 24 -15.12 0.57 23.02
CA LEU A 24 -13.97 0.95 22.20
C LEU A 24 -13.38 -0.24 21.45
N PHE A 25 -13.31 -1.41 22.08
CA PHE A 25 -12.88 -2.64 21.43
C PHE A 25 -13.83 -3.04 20.30
N TRP A 26 -15.14 -3.02 20.55
CA TRP A 26 -16.16 -3.34 19.55
C TRP A 26 -16.13 -2.38 18.36
N LEU A 27 -16.00 -1.08 18.63
CA LEU A 27 -15.86 -0.02 17.62
C LEU A 27 -14.60 -0.23 16.76
N LYS A 28 -13.47 -0.51 17.40
CA LYS A 28 -12.20 -0.77 16.70
C LYS A 28 -12.27 -1.99 15.80
N GLU A 29 -12.89 -3.08 16.25
CA GLU A 29 -12.91 -4.34 15.50
C GLU A 29 -13.95 -4.35 14.37
N ASN A 30 -15.15 -3.83 14.63
CA ASN A 30 -16.29 -3.98 13.70
C ASN A 30 -16.51 -2.77 12.80
N ILE A 31 -16.26 -1.56 13.29
CA ILE A 31 -16.56 -0.32 12.55
C ILE A 31 -15.31 0.19 11.83
N PHE A 32 -14.13 0.01 12.43
CA PHE A 32 -12.86 0.44 11.86
C PHE A 32 -11.88 -0.74 11.70
N PRO A 33 -12.17 -1.77 10.88
CA PRO A 33 -11.22 -2.82 10.58
C PRO A 33 -10.04 -2.28 9.76
N LEU A 34 -8.91 -2.99 9.76
CA LEU A 34 -7.80 -2.67 8.85
C LEU A 34 -8.18 -3.06 7.40
N PRO A 35 -7.74 -2.28 6.39
CA PRO A 35 -8.09 -2.53 5.01
C PRO A 35 -7.48 -3.85 4.54
N ASN A 36 -8.16 -4.54 3.62
CA ASN A 36 -7.67 -5.80 3.09
C ASN A 36 -6.61 -5.58 2.01
N ILE A 37 -5.35 -5.44 2.44
CA ILE A 37 -4.20 -5.23 1.53
C ILE A 37 -3.50 -6.54 1.14
N ALA A 38 -3.76 -7.65 1.84
CA ALA A 38 -3.09 -8.92 1.57
C ALA A 38 -3.56 -9.53 0.24
N GLY A 39 -2.68 -10.23 -0.46
CA GLY A 39 -2.94 -10.94 -1.71
C GLY A 39 -2.21 -10.35 -2.92
N CYS A 40 -2.69 -10.73 -4.10
CA CYS A 40 -2.12 -10.32 -5.38
C CYS A 40 -2.64 -8.93 -5.79
N TRP A 41 -1.73 -8.10 -6.29
CA TRP A 41 -2.00 -6.79 -6.84
C TRP A 41 -1.25 -6.59 -8.15
N TYR A 42 -1.89 -5.95 -9.11
CA TYR A 42 -1.26 -5.44 -10.31
C TYR A 42 -1.19 -3.93 -10.19
N PHE A 43 -0.03 -3.35 -10.47
CA PHE A 43 0.10 -1.90 -10.41
C PHE A 43 0.85 -1.35 -11.61
N GLN A 44 0.46 -0.15 -12.00
CA GLN A 44 1.13 0.62 -13.02
C GLN A 44 1.65 1.91 -12.39
N MET A 45 2.87 2.28 -12.77
CA MET A 45 3.48 3.55 -12.43
C MET A 45 3.77 4.35 -13.69
N ARG A 46 3.44 5.64 -13.67
CA ARG A 46 3.69 6.57 -14.76
C ARG A 46 4.63 7.66 -14.28
N SER A 47 5.80 7.76 -14.89
CA SER A 47 6.81 8.76 -14.56
C SER A 47 6.38 10.12 -15.09
N VAL A 48 6.14 11.07 -14.19
CA VAL A 48 5.72 12.44 -14.53
C VAL A 48 6.94 13.35 -14.58
N ASN A 49 7.74 13.32 -13.52
CA ASN A 49 8.98 14.09 -13.39
C ASN A 49 10.19 13.14 -13.34
N THR A 50 11.29 13.55 -13.98
CA THR A 50 12.54 12.78 -14.00
C THR A 50 13.69 13.69 -14.42
N ALA A 51 14.87 13.48 -13.84
CA ALA A 51 16.09 14.16 -14.28
C ALA A 51 16.62 13.60 -15.62
N TYR A 52 16.13 12.43 -16.06
CA TYR A 52 16.57 11.77 -17.28
C TYR A 52 15.43 11.74 -18.31
N SER A 53 15.54 12.59 -19.34
CA SER A 53 14.50 12.81 -20.36
C SER A 53 13.89 11.54 -20.98
N PRO A 54 14.64 10.46 -21.24
CA PRO A 54 14.06 9.21 -21.77
C PRO A 54 13.01 8.54 -20.88
N TYR A 55 12.95 8.85 -19.59
CA TYR A 55 11.96 8.30 -18.67
C TYR A 55 10.69 9.14 -18.57
N LYS A 56 10.64 10.32 -19.21
CA LYS A 56 9.46 11.18 -19.12
C LYS A 56 8.27 10.52 -19.81
N GLY A 57 7.18 10.33 -19.08
CA GLY A 57 6.00 9.61 -19.58
C GLY A 57 6.19 8.10 -19.68
N MET A 58 7.28 7.55 -19.15
CA MET A 58 7.50 6.11 -19.11
C MET A 58 6.50 5.45 -18.18
N THR A 59 5.95 4.34 -18.66
CA THR A 59 4.93 3.56 -17.96
C THR A 59 5.47 2.18 -17.67
N LEU A 60 5.50 1.79 -16.40
CA LEU A 60 5.95 0.47 -15.98
C LEU A 60 4.81 -0.29 -15.30
N GLY A 61 4.71 -1.58 -15.59
CA GLY A 61 3.70 -2.46 -15.01
C GLY A 61 4.31 -3.59 -14.20
N TYR A 62 3.67 -3.88 -13.07
CA TYR A 62 4.18 -4.80 -12.05
C TYR A 62 3.06 -5.68 -11.49
N VAL A 63 3.47 -6.81 -10.90
CA VAL A 63 2.65 -7.62 -10.01
C VAL A 63 3.30 -7.66 -8.62
N ALA A 64 2.50 -7.54 -7.58
CA ALA A 64 2.92 -7.64 -6.19
C ALA A 64 2.14 -8.74 -5.47
N MET A 65 2.83 -9.51 -4.65
CA MET A 65 2.22 -10.42 -3.68
C MET A 65 2.52 -9.87 -2.30
N LEU A 66 1.49 -9.31 -1.65
CA LEU A 66 1.59 -8.69 -0.33
C LEU A 66 0.96 -9.59 0.72
N TRP A 67 1.54 -9.62 1.91
CA TRP A 67 0.96 -10.15 3.12
C TRP A 67 1.17 -9.15 4.27
N ARG A 68 0.44 -9.32 5.36
CA ARG A 68 0.51 -8.40 6.49
C ARG A 68 0.47 -9.09 7.84
N GLU A 69 1.14 -8.47 8.81
CA GLU A 69 1.03 -8.77 10.23
C GLU A 69 0.62 -7.48 10.97
N GLY A 70 -0.64 -7.41 11.38
CA GLY A 70 -1.21 -6.15 11.88
C GLY A 70 -1.20 -5.06 10.80
N SER A 71 -0.51 -3.95 11.09
CA SER A 71 -0.28 -2.84 10.16
C SER A 71 0.98 -2.99 9.32
N ARG A 72 1.89 -3.91 9.63
CA ARG A 72 3.12 -4.13 8.86
C ARG A 72 2.79 -4.91 7.59
N ILE A 73 3.35 -4.46 6.47
CA ILE A 73 3.22 -5.10 5.16
C ILE A 73 4.57 -5.64 4.72
N GLU A 74 4.56 -6.84 4.18
CA GLU A 74 5.70 -7.45 3.52
C GLU A 74 5.26 -8.15 2.24
N GLY A 75 6.20 -8.38 1.32
CA GLY A 75 5.86 -9.05 0.09
C GLY A 75 6.97 -9.03 -0.93
N THR A 76 6.62 -9.45 -2.14
CA THR A 76 7.52 -9.41 -3.30
C THR A 76 6.82 -8.78 -4.48
N VAL A 77 7.62 -8.15 -5.35
CA VAL A 77 7.15 -7.55 -6.59
C VAL A 77 7.89 -8.16 -7.77
N GLU A 78 7.25 -8.17 -8.93
CA GLU A 78 7.87 -8.53 -10.20
C GLU A 78 7.47 -7.53 -11.28
N LYS A 79 8.45 -7.06 -12.05
CA LYS A 79 8.21 -6.26 -13.26
C LYS A 79 7.68 -7.16 -14.37
N ILE A 80 6.55 -6.80 -14.95
CA ILE A 80 5.87 -7.57 -16.01
C ILE A 80 5.73 -6.80 -17.32
N TYR A 81 5.86 -5.48 -17.29
CA TYR A 81 5.64 -4.61 -18.44
C TYR A 81 6.47 -3.34 -18.37
N GLU A 82 6.88 -2.84 -19.54
CA GLU A 82 7.53 -1.55 -19.73
C GLU A 82 7.08 -0.93 -21.05
N ASN A 83 6.73 0.34 -21.00
CA ASN A 83 6.58 1.20 -22.16
C ASN A 83 7.46 2.43 -21.94
N SER A 84 8.58 2.48 -22.66
CA SER A 84 9.60 3.53 -22.57
C SER A 84 9.90 4.12 -23.94
N SER A 85 10.77 5.14 -23.99
CA SER A 85 11.20 5.73 -25.26
C SER A 85 11.88 4.74 -26.22
N THR A 86 12.29 3.57 -25.72
CA THR A 86 12.93 2.49 -26.50
C THR A 86 11.94 1.45 -27.02
N GLY A 87 10.65 1.68 -26.79
CA GLY A 87 9.55 0.82 -27.22
C GLY A 87 8.86 0.10 -26.06
N GLU A 88 7.90 -0.73 -26.42
CA GLU A 88 7.05 -1.48 -25.51
C GLU A 88 7.54 -2.92 -25.35
N ARG A 89 7.63 -3.41 -24.12
CA ARG A 89 8.15 -4.73 -23.77
C ARG A 89 7.28 -5.37 -22.68
N SER A 90 6.86 -6.60 -22.93
CA SER A 90 6.28 -7.48 -21.91
C SER A 90 7.34 -8.48 -21.45
N PHE A 91 7.45 -8.68 -20.14
CA PHE A 91 8.41 -9.62 -19.56
C PHE A 91 7.70 -10.91 -19.18
N GLU A 92 7.97 -11.96 -19.95
CA GLU A 92 7.48 -13.32 -19.66
C GLU A 92 8.48 -14.08 -18.78
N GLU A 93 7.92 -14.79 -17.79
CA GLU A 93 8.58 -15.77 -16.92
C GLU A 93 9.99 -15.37 -16.44
N LYS A 94 11.04 -15.89 -17.10
CA LYS A 94 12.44 -15.84 -16.67
C LYS A 94 13.07 -14.45 -16.75
N ASN A 95 12.48 -13.53 -17.51
CA ASN A 95 13.02 -12.19 -17.71
C ASN A 95 12.44 -11.16 -16.72
N ARG A 96 11.60 -11.58 -15.78
CA ARG A 96 11.02 -10.70 -14.77
C ARG A 96 12.07 -10.29 -13.74
N THR A 97 12.14 -9.00 -13.48
CA THR A 97 12.96 -8.47 -12.38
C THR A 97 12.16 -8.57 -11.10
N ARG A 98 12.68 -9.31 -10.11
CA ARG A 98 12.05 -9.49 -8.80
C ARG A 98 12.58 -8.46 -7.80
N GLY A 99 11.69 -8.02 -6.91
CA GLY A 99 12.00 -7.16 -5.79
C GLY A 99 11.28 -7.58 -4.50
N VAL A 100 11.66 -6.94 -3.40
CA VAL A 100 11.05 -7.11 -2.08
C VAL A 100 10.31 -5.83 -1.72
N ALA A 101 9.08 -5.98 -1.23
CA ALA A 101 8.27 -4.89 -0.71
C ALA A 101 8.16 -4.97 0.81
N LYS A 102 8.37 -3.85 1.49
CA LYS A 102 8.15 -3.69 2.93
C LYS A 102 7.44 -2.39 3.20
N GLY A 103 6.58 -2.34 4.20
CA GLY A 103 5.80 -1.14 4.44
C GLY A 103 4.88 -1.22 5.63
N PHE A 104 3.97 -0.26 5.72
CA PHE A 104 2.95 -0.24 6.75
C PHE A 104 1.66 0.47 6.31
N ILE A 105 0.58 0.15 7.01
CA ILE A 105 -0.72 0.79 6.91
C ILE A 105 -0.80 1.87 7.99
N GLU A 106 -1.00 3.11 7.56
CA GLU A 106 -1.39 4.21 8.44
C GLU A 106 -2.93 4.31 8.44
N LYS A 107 -3.53 3.89 9.56
CA LYS A 107 -4.97 3.93 9.74
C LYS A 107 -5.42 5.35 10.06
N LYS A 108 -6.44 5.85 9.35
CA LYS A 108 -7.04 7.16 9.61
C LYS A 108 -8.52 6.99 9.98
N TYR A 109 -8.93 7.58 11.10
CA TYR A 109 -10.30 7.45 11.59
C TYR A 109 -11.30 8.36 10.86
N PHE A 110 -10.82 9.47 10.29
CA PHE A 110 -11.66 10.50 9.67
C PHE A 110 -11.38 10.69 8.18
N SER A 111 -10.51 9.86 7.59
CA SER A 111 -10.16 9.90 6.17
C SER A 111 -9.82 8.49 5.69
N LYS A 112 -9.54 8.35 4.39
CA LYS A 112 -9.08 7.08 3.82
C LYS A 112 -7.74 6.68 4.41
N ASP A 113 -7.55 5.38 4.59
CA ASP A 113 -6.29 4.79 5.07
C ASP A 113 -5.17 4.99 4.05
N SER A 114 -3.96 5.18 4.57
CA SER A 114 -2.75 5.33 3.76
C SER A 114 -1.89 4.08 3.86
N VAL A 115 -1.22 3.72 2.77
CA VAL A 115 -0.29 2.59 2.68
C VAL A 115 1.03 3.11 2.17
N PHE A 116 2.09 2.87 2.93
CA PHE A 116 3.45 3.23 2.56
C PHE A 116 4.22 1.98 2.23
N LEU A 117 4.80 1.91 1.02
CA LEU A 117 5.61 0.78 0.58
C LEU A 117 7.00 1.25 0.15
N HIS A 118 8.00 0.54 0.64
CA HIS A 118 9.38 0.62 0.20
C HIS A 118 9.70 -0.66 -0.56
N VAL A 119 10.01 -0.50 -1.84
CA VAL A 119 10.29 -1.59 -2.77
C VAL A 119 11.72 -1.49 -3.22
N VAL A 120 12.43 -2.61 -3.09
CA VAL A 120 13.82 -2.76 -3.53
C VAL A 120 13.86 -3.82 -4.62
N GLU A 121 14.29 -3.41 -5.81
CA GLU A 121 14.40 -4.26 -7.00
C GLU A 121 15.87 -4.44 -7.38
N ASN A 122 16.25 -5.67 -7.73
CA ASN A 122 17.59 -5.98 -8.20
C ASN A 122 17.56 -6.25 -9.70
N GLY A 123 17.69 -5.18 -10.49
CA GLY A 123 17.64 -5.23 -11.95
C GLY A 123 18.98 -4.92 -12.58
N HIS A 124 19.42 -5.73 -13.54
CA HIS A 124 20.54 -5.43 -14.45
C HIS A 124 21.83 -4.92 -13.74
N GLY A 125 22.19 -5.53 -12.61
CA GLY A 125 23.43 -5.21 -11.89
C GLY A 125 23.35 -3.98 -10.97
N ARG A 126 22.16 -3.41 -10.74
CA ARG A 126 21.97 -2.32 -9.78
C ARG A 126 20.72 -2.55 -8.92
N GLU A 127 20.84 -2.20 -7.65
CA GLU A 127 19.70 -2.09 -6.74
C GLU A 127 18.96 -0.77 -7.01
N SER A 128 17.65 -0.84 -7.20
CA SER A 128 16.79 0.33 -7.34
C SER A 128 15.74 0.35 -6.24
N THR A 129 15.56 1.53 -5.67
CA THR A 129 14.62 1.77 -4.58
C THR A 129 13.48 2.66 -5.06
N ASN A 130 12.26 2.18 -4.84
CA ASN A 130 11.02 2.91 -5.07
C ASN A 130 10.27 3.03 -3.74
N PHE A 131 9.79 4.23 -3.42
CA PHE A 131 8.90 4.50 -2.31
C PHE A 131 7.52 4.86 -2.85
N TYR A 132 6.47 4.32 -2.25
CA TYR A 132 5.09 4.52 -2.65
C TYR A 132 4.29 5.07 -1.48
N GLU A 133 3.52 6.11 -1.75
CA GLU A 133 2.50 6.63 -0.85
C GLU A 133 1.14 6.41 -1.52
N LEU A 134 0.35 5.51 -0.95
CA LEU A 134 -0.91 5.06 -1.51
C LEU A 134 -2.07 5.42 -0.58
N VAL A 135 -3.21 5.71 -1.18
CA VAL A 135 -4.50 5.86 -0.50
C VAL A 135 -5.38 4.70 -0.90
N VAL A 136 -5.94 4.00 0.09
CA VAL A 136 -6.88 2.89 -0.14
C VAL A 136 -8.23 3.47 -0.57
N THR A 137 -8.60 3.28 -1.84
CA THR A 137 -9.90 3.75 -2.35
C THR A 137 -10.98 2.69 -2.17
N SER A 138 -10.60 1.41 -2.28
CA SER A 138 -11.46 0.25 -2.02
C SER A 138 -10.61 -0.99 -1.73
N ASP A 139 -11.23 -2.12 -1.36
CA ASP A 139 -10.53 -3.40 -1.20
C ASP A 139 -9.86 -3.91 -2.48
N LYS A 140 -10.21 -3.33 -3.63
CA LYS A 140 -9.72 -3.72 -4.95
C LYS A 140 -8.78 -2.71 -5.57
N GLU A 141 -8.65 -1.52 -5.00
CA GLU A 141 -7.96 -0.41 -5.64
C GLU A 141 -7.22 0.48 -4.63
N MET A 142 -6.00 0.86 -4.99
CA MET A 142 -5.23 1.90 -4.30
C MET A 142 -4.63 2.85 -5.33
N VAL A 143 -4.58 4.14 -5.02
CA VAL A 143 -4.02 5.17 -5.89
C VAL A 143 -3.05 6.02 -5.10
N GLY A 144 -2.05 6.60 -5.76
CA GLY A 144 -1.17 7.52 -5.09
C GLY A 144 0.03 7.92 -5.93
N SER A 145 1.15 8.14 -5.26
CA SER A 145 2.39 8.56 -5.91
C SER A 145 3.53 7.61 -5.61
N PHE A 146 4.57 7.70 -6.43
CA PHE A 146 5.83 7.06 -6.14
C PHE A 146 6.98 8.05 -6.26
N THR A 147 8.06 7.77 -5.54
CA THR A 147 9.36 8.43 -5.68
C THR A 147 10.43 7.37 -5.81
N SER A 148 11.38 7.57 -6.71
CA SER A 148 12.43 6.61 -6.97
C SER A 148 13.79 7.28 -7.00
N MET A 149 14.77 6.63 -6.39
CA MET A 149 16.17 7.08 -6.43
C MET A 149 16.78 6.92 -7.84
N VAL A 150 16.14 6.16 -8.73
CA VAL A 150 16.57 6.01 -10.10
C VAL A 150 16.25 7.30 -10.87
N ALA A 151 17.28 8.02 -11.30
CA ALA A 151 17.14 9.26 -12.09
C ALA A 151 16.27 10.34 -11.43
N SER A 152 16.12 10.31 -10.09
CA SER A 152 15.28 11.25 -9.32
C SER A 152 13.91 11.44 -9.96
N GLN A 153 13.20 10.31 -10.11
CA GLN A 153 11.90 10.28 -10.77
C GLN A 153 10.76 10.19 -9.75
N ASP A 154 9.65 10.80 -10.10
CA ASP A 154 8.40 10.72 -9.36
C ASP A 154 7.21 10.74 -10.33
N GLY A 155 6.07 10.32 -9.82
CA GLY A 155 4.85 10.33 -10.59
C GLY A 155 3.72 9.58 -9.90
N GLU A 156 2.80 9.09 -10.70
CA GLU A 156 1.55 8.52 -10.25
C GLU A 156 1.60 7.00 -10.30
N VAL A 157 0.87 6.37 -9.38
CA VAL A 157 0.76 4.93 -9.32
C VAL A 157 -0.69 4.52 -9.02
N ARG A 158 -1.12 3.44 -9.67
CA ARG A 158 -2.44 2.85 -9.42
C ARG A 158 -2.33 1.34 -9.33
N TRP A 159 -2.93 0.80 -8.28
CA TRP A 159 -2.94 -0.62 -7.91
C TRP A 159 -4.34 -1.17 -8.04
N GLN A 160 -4.48 -2.38 -8.59
CA GLN A 160 -5.74 -3.09 -8.73
C GLN A 160 -5.60 -4.60 -8.57
N ARG A 161 -6.69 -5.30 -8.22
CA ARG A 161 -6.67 -6.77 -8.05
C ARG A 161 -7.15 -7.57 -9.26
N ASP A 162 -8.07 -7.01 -10.06
CA ASP A 162 -8.89 -7.82 -10.98
C ASP A 162 -8.13 -8.29 -12.24
N LYS A 163 -7.23 -7.48 -12.80
CA LYS A 163 -6.45 -7.85 -13.98
C LYS A 163 -5.08 -7.15 -14.04
N PRO A 164 -4.06 -7.75 -14.68
CA PRO A 164 -2.90 -7.01 -15.14
C PRO A 164 -3.35 -5.87 -16.05
N TRP A 165 -2.68 -4.72 -15.99
CA TRP A 165 -2.95 -3.65 -16.94
C TRP A 165 -2.60 -4.17 -18.34
N ALA A 166 -3.62 -4.29 -19.18
CA ALA A 166 -3.45 -4.69 -20.56
C ALA A 166 -2.92 -3.51 -21.37
N LYS A 167 -2.34 -3.82 -22.52
CA LYS A 167 -1.76 -2.96 -23.56
C LYS A 167 -2.56 -1.71 -23.98
N HIS A 168 -3.80 -1.54 -23.50
CA HIS A 168 -4.79 -0.60 -24.02
C HIS A 168 -5.57 0.19 -22.95
N ASP A 169 -5.20 0.12 -21.66
CA ASP A 169 -5.92 0.88 -20.61
C ASP A 169 -5.26 2.26 -20.32
N VAL A 170 -4.45 2.80 -21.25
CA VAL A 170 -3.83 4.13 -21.16
C VAL A 170 -4.45 5.03 -22.22
N ASP A 171 -5.67 5.52 -21.95
CA ASP A 171 -6.28 6.67 -22.61
C ASP A 171 -6.71 7.70 -21.54
#